data_AF-A0A0Q9MYY1-F1
#
_entry.id   AF-A0A0Q9MYY1-F1
#
_cell.length_a   1.000
_cell.length_b   1.000
_cell.length_c   1.000
_cell.angle_alpha   90.00
_cell.angle_beta   90.00
_cell.angle_gamma   90.00
#
_symmetry.space_group_name_H-M   'P 1'
#
loop_
_entity.id
_entity.type
_entity.pdbx_description
1 polymer ?
#
loop_
_entity_poly.entity_id
_entity_poly.type
_entity_poly.pdbx_seq_one_letter_code
_entity_poly.pdbx_strand_id
1 'polypeptide(L)'
;MGSFYNLLGEDASQDQLAEVSLEHSVGPHTPPVFLWHTVEDLTVPVENAMIFASALRKNTIPFELHIFPFIGHGSLTSDETWYTRGQDYLNSDSAQLYRQTAIKELTEASGKPTVSDAELLEYFNEPAVKYKKPLPDPMNYNHNAKWVKLCIEWLNITFRE
;
A
#
# COMPACT_ATOMS: atom_id res chain seq x y z
N MET A 1 -8.92 -14.35 -4.41
CA MET A 1 -9.03 -15.16 -3.18
C MET A 1 -7.69 -15.69 -2.65
N GLY A 2 -6.54 -15.12 -3.05
CA GLY A 2 -5.23 -15.63 -2.59
C GLY A 2 -5.04 -15.59 -1.07
N SER A 3 -5.46 -14.52 -0.40
CA SER A 3 -5.26 -14.37 1.05
C SER A 3 -6.04 -15.39 1.88
N PHE A 4 -7.32 -15.64 1.57
CA PHE A 4 -8.11 -16.66 2.28
C PHE A 4 -7.53 -18.06 2.07
N TYR A 5 -7.14 -18.39 0.84
CA TYR A 5 -6.52 -19.67 0.55
C TYR A 5 -5.20 -19.87 1.31
N ASN A 6 -4.32 -18.86 1.28
CA ASN A 6 -3.03 -18.92 1.95
C ASN A 6 -3.16 -19.01 3.48
N LEU A 7 -4.23 -18.44 4.06
CA LEU A 7 -4.45 -18.43 5.50
C LEU A 7 -5.22 -19.66 6.01
N LEU A 8 -6.27 -20.08 5.28
CA LEU A 8 -7.26 -21.06 5.73
C LEU A 8 -7.23 -22.38 4.95
N GLY A 9 -6.57 -22.43 3.78
CA GLY A 9 -6.58 -23.59 2.87
C GLY A 9 -7.79 -23.61 1.91
N GLU A 10 -7.87 -24.62 1.03
CA GLU A 10 -8.94 -24.73 0.02
C GLU A 10 -10.31 -25.06 0.64
N ASP A 11 -10.31 -25.77 1.77
CA ASP A 11 -11.50 -26.34 2.40
C ASP A 11 -12.07 -25.45 3.53
N ALA A 12 -11.77 -24.16 3.52
CA ALA A 12 -12.23 -23.22 4.53
C ALA A 12 -13.77 -23.18 4.61
N SER A 13 -14.31 -23.36 5.82
CA SER A 13 -15.74 -23.26 6.05
C SER A 13 -16.23 -21.81 5.95
N GLN A 14 -17.53 -21.62 5.77
CA GLN A 14 -18.12 -20.27 5.78
C GLN A 14 -17.91 -19.56 7.11
N ASP A 15 -17.95 -20.29 8.23
CA ASP A 15 -17.70 -19.73 9.56
C ASP A 15 -16.24 -19.26 9.68
N GLN A 16 -15.29 -20.03 9.15
CA GLN A 16 -13.87 -19.63 9.14
C GLN A 16 -13.64 -18.39 8.27
N LEU A 17 -14.28 -18.31 7.09
CA LEU A 17 -14.21 -17.12 6.24
C LEU A 17 -14.79 -15.90 6.95
N ALA A 18 -15.92 -16.06 7.64
CA ALA A 18 -16.55 -14.98 8.40
C ALA A 18 -15.68 -14.52 9.57
N GLU A 19 -14.98 -15.43 10.25
CA GLU A 19 -14.09 -15.13 11.38
C GLU A 19 -12.91 -14.23 10.97
N VAL A 20 -12.38 -14.41 9.76
CA VAL A 20 -11.25 -13.61 9.25
C VAL A 20 -11.67 -12.40 8.41
N SER A 21 -12.98 -12.13 8.31
CA SER A 21 -13.52 -10.99 7.57
C SER A 21 -13.77 -9.80 8.50
N LEU A 22 -12.98 -8.73 8.32
CA LEU A 22 -12.91 -7.61 9.28
C LEU A 22 -14.25 -6.92 9.52
N GLU A 23 -15.13 -6.87 8.53
CA GLU A 23 -16.46 -6.28 8.63
C GLU A 23 -17.38 -6.99 9.63
N HIS A 24 -17.09 -8.25 9.95
CA HIS A 24 -17.82 -9.02 10.97
C HIS A 24 -17.24 -8.84 12.37
N SER A 25 -16.00 -8.32 12.48
CA SER A 25 -15.32 -8.10 13.76
C SER A 25 -15.51 -6.69 14.33
N VAL A 26 -16.17 -5.77 13.61
CA VAL A 26 -16.38 -4.39 14.09
C VAL A 26 -17.37 -4.36 15.26
N GLY A 27 -17.00 -3.70 16.36
CA GLY A 27 -17.86 -3.50 17.52
C GLY A 27 -17.34 -2.41 18.48
N PRO A 28 -17.89 -2.30 19.70
CA PRO A 28 -17.52 -1.24 20.65
C PRO A 28 -16.05 -1.21 21.09
N HIS A 29 -15.32 -2.29 20.86
CA HIS A 29 -13.89 -2.41 21.13
C HIS A 29 -13.02 -1.89 19.97
N THR A 30 -13.61 -1.63 18.80
CA THR A 30 -12.89 -1.13 17.63
C THR A 30 -12.49 0.33 17.87
N PRO A 31 -11.20 0.68 17.76
CA PRO A 31 -10.76 2.08 17.92
C PRO A 31 -11.21 2.92 16.73
N PRO A 32 -11.11 4.27 16.81
CA PRO A 32 -11.23 5.11 15.63
C PRO A 32 -10.29 4.65 14.51
N VAL A 33 -10.75 4.69 13.25
CA VAL A 33 -10.00 4.13 12.12
C VAL A 33 -9.77 5.17 11.02
N PHE A 34 -8.52 5.33 10.59
CA PHE A 34 -8.19 5.98 9.34
C PHE A 34 -7.97 4.93 8.25
N LEU A 35 -8.70 5.01 7.15
CA LEU A 35 -8.58 4.13 5.99
C LEU A 35 -8.18 4.94 4.76
N TRP A 36 -7.30 4.35 3.94
CA TRP A 36 -7.10 4.80 2.58
C TRP A 36 -6.95 3.59 1.65
N HIS A 37 -7.34 3.76 0.38
CA HIS A 37 -7.22 2.72 -0.63
C HIS A 37 -7.14 3.32 -2.05
N THR A 38 -6.81 2.52 -3.06
CA THR A 38 -6.81 2.94 -4.46
C THR A 38 -7.78 2.12 -5.32
N VAL A 39 -8.41 2.75 -6.31
CA VAL A 39 -9.33 2.07 -7.25
C VAL A 39 -8.58 1.08 -8.15
N GLU A 40 -7.32 1.38 -8.47
CA GLU A 40 -6.46 0.54 -9.32
C GLU A 40 -5.79 -0.64 -8.59
N ASP A 41 -6.08 -0.87 -7.30
CA ASP A 41 -5.62 -2.08 -6.60
C ASP A 41 -6.39 -3.32 -7.11
N LEU A 42 -5.78 -4.01 -8.08
CA LEU A 42 -6.30 -5.26 -8.64
C LEU A 42 -6.00 -6.50 -7.77
N THR A 43 -5.14 -6.37 -6.75
CA THR A 43 -4.79 -7.48 -5.85
C THR A 43 -5.78 -7.55 -4.69
N VAL A 44 -6.10 -6.39 -4.11
CA VAL A 44 -7.10 -6.23 -3.05
C VAL A 44 -8.12 -5.20 -3.52
N PRO A 45 -9.30 -5.63 -4.01
CA PRO A 45 -10.31 -4.74 -4.54
C PRO A 45 -10.75 -3.67 -3.52
N VAL A 46 -10.99 -2.45 -4.01
CA VAL A 46 -11.41 -1.28 -3.20
C VAL A 46 -12.69 -1.52 -2.40
N GLU A 47 -13.51 -2.47 -2.85
CA GLU A 47 -14.71 -2.94 -2.16
C GLU A 47 -14.42 -3.41 -0.74
N ASN A 48 -13.25 -4.00 -0.46
CA ASN A 48 -12.88 -4.40 0.90
C ASN A 48 -12.86 -3.20 1.86
N ALA A 49 -12.27 -2.08 1.44
CA ALA A 49 -12.24 -0.85 2.22
C ALA A 49 -13.66 -0.26 2.41
N MET A 50 -14.49 -0.30 1.35
CA MET A 50 -15.87 0.20 1.40
C MET A 50 -16.76 -0.63 2.33
N ILE A 51 -16.63 -1.96 2.30
CA ILE A 51 -17.37 -2.89 3.15
C ILE A 51 -16.99 -2.68 4.62
N PHE A 52 -15.69 -2.59 4.92
CA PHE A 52 -15.22 -2.33 6.28
C PHE A 52 -15.67 -0.96 6.80
N ALA A 53 -15.58 0.10 5.98
CA ALA A 53 -16.12 1.43 6.33
C ALA A 53 -17.63 1.41 6.59
N SER A 54 -18.40 0.62 5.83
CA SER A 54 -19.83 0.43 6.10
C SER A 54 -20.07 -0.24 7.46
N ALA A 55 -19.24 -1.20 7.86
CA ALA A 55 -19.34 -1.85 9.16
C ALA A 55 -18.99 -0.90 10.31
N LEU A 56 -17.94 -0.08 10.16
CA LEU A 56 -17.58 1.00 11.09
C LEU A 56 -18.74 1.98 11.28
N ARG A 57 -19.35 2.43 10.18
CA ARG A 57 -20.51 3.33 10.21
C ARG A 57 -21.71 2.73 10.92
N LYS A 58 -22.02 1.44 10.69
CA LYS A 58 -23.14 0.72 11.34
C LYS A 58 -22.94 0.61 12.85
N ASN A 59 -21.70 0.43 13.30
CA ASN A 59 -21.35 0.31 14.72
C ASN A 59 -21.01 1.65 15.38
N THR A 60 -21.20 2.78 14.69
CA THR A 60 -20.93 4.13 15.20
C THR A 60 -19.47 4.31 15.66
N ILE A 61 -18.54 3.67 14.96
CA ILE A 61 -17.10 3.84 15.18
C ILE A 61 -16.63 5.07 14.39
N PRO A 62 -15.91 6.03 15.00
CA PRO A 62 -15.36 7.16 14.25
C PRO A 62 -14.36 6.67 13.20
N PHE A 63 -14.49 7.14 11.96
CA PHE A 63 -13.56 6.78 10.91
C PHE A 63 -13.45 7.86 9.83
N GLU A 64 -12.36 7.79 9.07
CA GLU A 64 -12.16 8.55 7.83
C GLU A 64 -11.73 7.57 6.72
N LEU A 65 -12.27 7.75 5.51
CA LEU A 65 -11.94 6.90 4.35
C LEU A 65 -11.57 7.78 3.15
N HIS A 66 -10.38 7.56 2.60
CA HIS A 66 -9.92 8.16 1.34
C HIS A 66 -9.76 7.11 0.24
N ILE A 67 -10.44 7.30 -0.88
CA ILE A 67 -10.27 6.46 -2.06
C ILE A 67 -9.60 7.27 -3.16
N PHE A 68 -8.42 6.83 -3.57
CA PHE A 68 -7.65 7.47 -4.64
C PHE A 68 -7.82 6.73 -5.96
N PRO A 69 -7.84 7.44 -7.11
CA PRO A 69 -8.13 6.81 -8.40
C PRO A 69 -7.00 5.94 -8.95
N PHE A 70 -5.75 6.29 -8.66
CA PHE A 70 -4.58 5.71 -9.34
C PHE A 70 -3.77 4.81 -8.43
N ILE A 71 -2.82 4.08 -9.02
CA ILE A 71 -1.77 3.29 -8.38
C ILE A 71 -2.26 1.94 -7.83
N GLY A 72 -1.51 0.88 -8.11
CA GLY A 72 -1.83 -0.48 -7.68
C GLY A 72 -1.37 -0.85 -6.27
N HIS A 73 -1.52 -2.12 -5.94
CA HIS A 73 -1.18 -2.71 -4.65
C HIS A 73 0.23 -2.38 -4.13
N GLY A 74 0.37 -2.21 -2.81
CA GLY A 74 1.68 -2.13 -2.14
C GLY A 74 2.37 -0.77 -2.20
N SER A 75 1.61 0.29 -2.48
CA SER A 75 2.16 1.62 -2.79
C SER A 75 2.38 2.45 -1.54
N LEU A 76 3.36 2.03 -0.74
CA LEU A 76 3.87 2.57 0.53
C LEU A 76 3.53 4.06 0.83
N THR A 77 4.51 4.97 0.90
CA THR A 77 4.22 6.38 1.21
C THR A 77 3.88 7.21 -0.02
N SER A 78 4.18 6.70 -1.22
CA SER A 78 3.90 7.29 -2.56
C SER A 78 4.18 8.79 -2.73
N ASP A 79 4.95 9.45 -1.86
CA ASP A 79 5.36 10.86 -1.95
C ASP A 79 6.25 11.25 -3.16
N GLU A 80 6.45 12.56 -3.35
CA GLU A 80 7.27 13.12 -4.42
C GLU A 80 8.70 12.53 -4.46
N THR A 81 9.19 12.02 -3.33
CA THR A 81 10.53 11.43 -3.23
C THR A 81 10.63 10.05 -3.86
N TRP A 82 9.50 9.37 -4.13
CA TRP A 82 9.50 8.09 -4.85
C TRP A 82 9.99 8.22 -6.29
N TYR A 83 9.79 9.39 -6.92
CA TYR A 83 10.16 9.62 -8.31
C TYR A 83 11.22 10.70 -8.53
N THR A 84 11.23 11.79 -7.75
CA THR A 84 12.01 12.99 -8.12
C THR A 84 13.32 13.21 -7.36
N ARG A 85 13.62 12.43 -6.31
CA ARG A 85 14.87 12.62 -5.54
C ARG A 85 15.56 11.32 -5.22
N GLY A 86 16.58 10.99 -6.02
CA GLY A 86 17.73 10.12 -5.73
C GLY A 86 18.47 10.37 -4.39
N GLN A 87 17.92 11.14 -3.45
CA GLN A 87 18.62 11.68 -2.29
C GLN A 87 17.81 11.65 -0.97
N ASP A 88 16.48 11.52 -0.99
CA ASP A 88 15.65 11.47 0.25
C ASP A 88 15.03 10.08 0.52
N TYR A 89 15.60 9.03 -0.10
CA TYR A 89 15.30 7.60 0.18
C TYR A 89 15.66 7.15 1.62
N LEU A 90 16.08 8.07 2.50
CA LEU A 90 16.80 7.76 3.74
C LEU A 90 15.91 7.53 4.98
N ASN A 91 14.59 7.73 4.93
CA ASN A 91 13.79 7.75 6.18
C ASN A 91 12.56 6.81 6.24
N SER A 92 12.40 5.86 5.31
CA SER A 92 11.50 4.71 5.57
C SER A 92 12.26 3.39 5.45
N ASP A 93 12.25 2.61 6.54
CA ASP A 93 13.01 1.36 6.67
C ASP A 93 12.71 0.36 5.53
N SER A 94 11.48 0.38 5.02
CA SER A 94 11.02 -0.52 3.97
C SER A 94 11.64 -0.18 2.60
N ALA A 95 11.68 1.09 2.22
CA ALA A 95 12.22 1.54 0.93
C ALA A 95 13.74 1.34 0.87
N GLN A 96 14.44 1.59 1.99
CA GLN A 96 15.86 1.27 2.10
C GLN A 96 16.12 -0.22 1.93
N LEU A 97 15.32 -1.08 2.56
CA LEU A 97 15.48 -2.54 2.44
C LEU A 97 15.31 -3.00 1.00
N TYR A 98 14.28 -2.53 0.28
CA TYR A 98 14.10 -2.87 -1.14
C TYR A 98 15.25 -2.37 -2.02
N ARG A 99 15.75 -1.16 -1.78
CA ARG A 99 16.92 -0.63 -2.51
C ARG A 99 18.19 -1.42 -2.20
N GLN A 100 18.44 -1.77 -0.95
CA GLN A 100 19.61 -2.58 -0.56
C GLN A 100 19.55 -3.98 -1.17
N THR A 101 18.37 -4.61 -1.18
CA THR A 101 18.16 -5.90 -1.85
C THR A 101 18.40 -5.79 -3.36
N ALA A 102 17.84 -4.77 -4.03
CA ALA A 102 18.07 -4.53 -5.45
C ALA A 102 19.55 -4.30 -5.78
N ILE A 103 20.26 -3.49 -4.98
CA ILE A 103 21.70 -3.25 -5.15
C ILE A 103 22.48 -4.55 -4.98
N LYS A 104 22.15 -5.35 -3.96
CA LYS A 104 22.80 -6.63 -3.72
C LYS A 104 22.62 -7.58 -4.91
N GLU A 105 21.39 -7.78 -5.37
CA GLU A 105 21.09 -8.66 -6.50
C GLU A 105 21.77 -8.20 -7.79
N LEU A 106 21.75 -6.90 -8.09
CA LEU A 106 22.41 -6.34 -9.27
C LEU A 106 23.94 -6.43 -9.19
N THR A 107 24.50 -6.26 -7.99
CA THR A 107 25.95 -6.43 -7.74
C THR A 107 26.36 -7.89 -7.93
N GLU A 108 25.58 -8.84 -7.40
CA GLU A 108 25.81 -10.28 -7.55
C GLU A 108 25.66 -10.74 -9.01
N ALA A 109 24.66 -10.22 -9.73
CA ALA A 109 24.41 -10.57 -11.13
C ALA A 109 25.45 -9.98 -12.10
N SER A 110 25.91 -8.75 -11.86
CA SER A 110 26.81 -8.03 -12.77
C SER A 110 28.30 -8.16 -12.42
N GLY A 111 28.63 -8.54 -11.19
CA GLY A 111 29.98 -8.54 -10.65
C GLY A 111 30.58 -7.13 -10.46
N LYS A 112 29.79 -6.06 -10.69
CA LYS A 112 30.23 -4.67 -10.51
C LYS A 112 30.06 -4.25 -9.05
N PRO A 113 31.04 -3.58 -8.43
CA PRO A 113 30.96 -3.15 -7.03
C PRO A 113 29.99 -1.99 -6.77
N THR A 114 29.42 -1.40 -7.83
CA THR A 114 28.55 -0.22 -7.78
C THR A 114 27.43 -0.36 -8.78
N VAL A 115 26.21 0.00 -8.37
CA VAL A 115 25.01 0.03 -9.21
C VAL A 115 24.60 1.50 -9.43
N SER A 116 24.36 1.88 -10.69
CA SER A 116 23.90 3.22 -11.05
C SER A 116 22.39 3.41 -10.82
N ASP A 117 21.95 4.66 -10.70
CA ASP A 117 20.51 4.97 -10.59
C ASP A 117 19.73 4.52 -11.82
N ALA A 118 20.34 4.49 -13.01
CA ALA A 118 19.73 3.96 -14.22
C ALA A 118 19.51 2.43 -14.15
N GLU A 119 20.49 1.68 -13.63
CA GLU A 119 20.37 0.23 -13.42
C GLU A 119 19.31 -0.09 -12.34
N LEU A 120 19.22 0.70 -11.28
CA LEU A 120 18.16 0.57 -10.28
C LEU A 120 16.79 0.88 -10.87
N LEU A 121 16.69 1.96 -11.66
CA LEU A 121 15.45 2.34 -12.31
C LEU A 121 14.99 1.25 -13.29
N GLU A 122 15.90 0.64 -14.04
CA GLU A 122 15.59 -0.49 -14.92
C GLU A 122 15.13 -1.71 -14.12
N TYR A 123 15.79 -2.06 -13.02
CA TYR A 123 15.41 -3.17 -12.14
C TYR A 123 14.00 -3.01 -11.57
N PHE A 124 13.67 -1.84 -11.01
CA PHE A 124 12.33 -1.60 -10.45
C PHE A 124 11.25 -1.48 -11.53
N ASN A 125 11.63 -1.12 -12.75
CA ASN A 125 10.71 -1.04 -13.89
C ASN A 125 10.68 -2.31 -14.74
N GLU A 126 11.51 -3.33 -14.46
CA GLU A 126 11.59 -4.58 -15.23
C GLU A 126 10.21 -5.22 -15.41
N PRO A 127 9.33 -5.29 -14.39
CA PRO A 127 7.97 -5.78 -14.57
C PRO A 127 7.15 -4.90 -15.52
N ALA A 128 7.24 -3.57 -15.42
CA ALA A 128 6.49 -2.66 -16.28
C ALA A 128 6.95 -2.78 -17.75
N VAL A 129 8.26 -2.87 -17.98
CA VAL A 129 8.89 -3.06 -19.29
C VAL A 129 8.52 -4.43 -19.87
N LYS A 130 8.67 -5.51 -19.09
CA LYS A 130 8.38 -6.90 -19.47
C LYS A 130 6.92 -7.11 -19.88
N TYR A 131 6.00 -6.47 -19.17
CA TYR A 131 4.57 -6.58 -19.45
C TYR A 131 4.02 -5.44 -20.33
N LYS A 132 4.90 -4.59 -20.90
CA LYS A 132 4.54 -3.41 -21.70
C LYS A 132 3.47 -2.53 -21.03
N LYS A 133 3.49 -2.46 -19.70
CA LYS A 133 2.60 -1.58 -18.96
C LYS A 133 3.13 -0.15 -19.09
N PRO A 134 2.27 0.85 -19.33
CA PRO A 134 2.71 2.25 -19.32
C PRO A 134 3.39 2.54 -17.99
N LEU A 135 4.56 3.20 -18.04
CA LEU A 135 5.18 3.69 -16.83
C LEU A 135 4.19 4.67 -16.17
N PRO A 136 3.92 4.51 -14.88
CA PRO A 136 2.93 5.32 -14.22
C PRO A 136 3.29 6.83 -14.27
N ASP A 137 2.31 7.70 -14.53
CA ASP A 137 2.55 9.16 -14.52
C ASP A 137 2.99 9.59 -13.10
N PRO A 138 4.18 10.17 -12.93
CA PRO A 138 4.69 10.62 -11.65
C PRO A 138 3.73 11.56 -10.90
N MET A 139 2.96 12.35 -11.64
CA MET A 139 2.03 13.30 -11.06
C MET A 139 0.83 12.59 -10.40
N ASN A 140 0.50 11.37 -10.82
CA ASN A 140 -0.52 10.54 -10.19
C ASN A 140 -0.08 10.02 -8.81
N TYR A 141 1.22 9.94 -8.52
CA TYR A 141 1.78 9.50 -7.23
C TYR A 141 1.66 10.57 -6.16
N ASN A 142 1.93 11.82 -6.53
CA ASN A 142 1.84 12.96 -5.62
C ASN A 142 0.44 13.15 -5.03
N HIS A 143 -0.60 12.73 -5.75
CA HIS A 143 -1.95 12.80 -5.23
C HIS A 143 -2.17 11.77 -4.11
N ASN A 144 -1.76 10.53 -4.33
CA ASN A 144 -1.97 9.43 -3.38
C ASN A 144 -1.09 9.60 -2.14
N ALA A 145 0.13 10.12 -2.30
CA ALA A 145 1.03 10.51 -1.22
C ALA A 145 0.39 11.31 -0.09
N LYS A 146 -0.68 12.06 -0.42
CA LYS A 146 -1.37 12.94 0.52
C LYS A 146 -2.03 12.16 1.64
N TRP A 147 -2.25 10.84 1.50
CA TRP A 147 -2.85 10.01 2.54
C TRP A 147 -2.11 10.13 3.87
N VAL A 148 -0.77 10.23 3.87
CA VAL A 148 0.03 10.39 5.10
C VAL A 148 -0.30 11.70 5.80
N LYS A 149 -0.35 12.80 5.04
CA LYS A 149 -0.70 14.13 5.57
C LYS A 149 -2.12 14.15 6.10
N LEU A 150 -3.06 13.56 5.35
CA LEU A 150 -4.47 13.43 5.77
C LEU A 150 -4.60 12.62 7.06
N CYS A 151 -3.84 11.52 7.20
CA CYS A 151 -3.80 10.72 8.42
C CYS A 151 -3.29 11.53 9.62
N ILE A 152 -2.22 12.29 9.45
CA ILE A 152 -1.68 13.16 10.51
C ILE A 152 -2.71 14.20 10.95
N GLU A 153 -3.37 14.87 9.99
CA GLU A 153 -4.43 15.83 10.31
C GLU A 153 -5.62 15.17 11.02
N TRP A 154 -6.05 14.00 10.54
CA TRP A 154 -7.13 13.24 11.17
C TRP A 154 -6.78 12.80 12.60
N LEU A 155 -5.55 12.34 12.83
CA LEU A 155 -5.05 12.01 14.18
C LEU A 155 -5.09 13.24 15.09
N ASN A 156 -4.69 14.41 14.57
CA ASN A 156 -4.75 15.65 15.33
C ASN A 156 -6.18 16.04 15.69
N ILE A 157 -7.14 15.88 14.78
CA ILE A 157 -8.55 16.19 15.01
C ILE A 157 -9.21 15.18 15.97
N THR A 158 -8.84 13.91 15.87
CA THR A 158 -9.51 12.81 16.57
C THR A 158 -9.00 12.63 18.00
N PHE A 159 -7.71 12.89 18.25
CA PHE A 159 -7.05 12.52 19.51
C PHE A 159 -6.36 13.66 20.24
N ARG A 160 -6.25 14.87 19.69
CA ARG A 160 -5.76 16.00 20.50
C ARG A 160 -6.92 16.60 21.28
N GLU A 161 -6.71 16.68 22.60
CA GLU A 161 -7.47 17.52 23.53
C GLU A 161 -7.13 19.02 23.34
#